data_AF-A0A1F7NLL1-F1
#
_entry.id   AF-A0A1F7NLL1-F1
#
_cell.length_a   1.000
_cell.length_b   1.000
_cell.length_c   1.000
_cell.angle_alpha   90.00
_cell.angle_beta   90.00
_cell.angle_gamma   90.00
#
_symmetry.space_group_name_H-M   'P 1'
#
loop_
_entity.id
_entity.type
_entity.pdbx_description
1 polymer ?
#
loop_
_entity_poly.entity_id
_entity_poly.type
_entity_poly.pdbx_seq_one_letter_code
_entity_poly.pdbx_strand_id
1 'polypeptide(L)'
;MAGRSVAALLAALLIAAGAGWAQDVTRYLRLEWEVSQGRRGHAVVSGYLYNDYGLPAVRVQLRVEVLDASGQTVSETTAYIDREVPPLGRAYFEASLPRAGAGYRVTVNYFDWLMIPGSG
;
A
#
# COMPACT_ATOMS: atom_id res chain seq x y z
N MET A 1 57.97 11.49 -4.69
CA MET A 1 56.95 11.77 -5.72
C MET A 1 55.89 10.67 -5.65
N ALA A 2 54.61 11.06 -5.64
CA ALA A 2 53.37 10.26 -5.65
C ALA A 2 53.17 9.29 -4.47
N GLY A 3 52.22 9.43 -3.54
CA GLY A 3 50.91 10.07 -3.58
C GLY A 3 49.85 9.09 -4.10
N ARG A 4 49.01 8.56 -3.20
CA ARG A 4 47.65 7.99 -3.45
C ARG A 4 47.10 7.38 -2.14
N SER A 5 46.48 8.19 -1.29
CA SER A 5 45.02 8.39 -1.22
C SER A 5 44.30 7.26 -0.49
N VAL A 6 44.00 7.52 0.79
CA VAL A 6 43.01 6.81 1.62
C VAL A 6 41.64 7.02 0.97
N ALA A 7 40.94 5.94 0.66
CA ALA A 7 39.52 6.00 0.27
C ALA A 7 38.72 5.19 1.29
N ALA A 8 38.24 5.90 2.32
CA ALA A 8 37.21 5.39 3.22
C ALA A 8 35.87 5.39 2.47
N LEU A 9 35.31 4.21 2.22
CA LEU A 9 33.93 4.09 1.75
C LEU A 9 32.99 4.16 2.96
N LEU A 10 32.45 5.36 3.20
CA LEU A 10 31.33 5.57 4.11
C LEU A 10 30.05 5.01 3.45
N ALA A 11 29.57 3.88 3.94
CA ALA A 11 28.22 3.41 3.64
C ALA A 11 27.22 4.32 4.38
N ALA A 12 26.54 5.20 3.65
CA ALA A 12 25.43 5.97 4.18
C ALA A 12 24.19 5.06 4.31
N LEU A 13 23.90 4.63 5.53
CA LEU A 13 22.67 3.93 5.87
C LEU A 13 21.53 4.96 5.99
N LEU A 14 20.78 5.17 4.91
CA LEU A 14 19.54 5.95 4.97
C LEU A 14 18.41 5.08 5.55
N ILE A 15 18.32 5.03 6.88
CA ILE A 15 17.09 4.58 7.55
C ILE A 15 16.11 5.75 7.51
N ALA A 16 15.29 5.83 6.46
CA ALA A 16 14.06 6.61 6.53
C ALA A 16 13.02 5.80 7.32
N ALA A 17 13.17 5.75 8.64
CA ALA A 17 12.09 5.30 9.52
C ALA A 17 11.06 6.43 9.58
N GLY A 18 10.10 6.41 8.66
CA GLY A 18 8.87 7.18 8.82
C GLY A 18 8.15 6.66 10.06
N ALA A 19 8.31 7.33 11.20
CA ALA A 19 7.54 7.06 12.40
C ALA A 19 6.09 7.54 12.19
N GLY A 20 5.34 6.78 11.41
CA GLY A 20 3.88 6.77 11.49
C GLY A 20 3.48 5.69 12.48
N TRP A 21 2.48 5.95 13.31
CA TRP A 21 1.79 4.88 14.03
C TRP A 21 1.12 4.00 12.97
N ALA A 22 1.80 2.95 12.52
CA ALA A 22 1.15 1.89 11.75
C ALA A 22 0.17 1.24 12.71
N GLN A 23 -1.11 1.64 12.63
CA GLN A 23 -2.14 0.89 13.32
C GLN A 23 -2.14 -0.50 12.70
N ASP A 24 -1.90 -1.52 13.52
CA ASP A 24 -2.07 -2.90 13.07
C ASP A 24 -3.56 -3.17 12.88
N VAL A 25 -4.02 -2.75 11.71
CA VAL A 25 -5.39 -2.82 11.23
C VAL A 25 -5.65 -4.17 10.57
N THR A 26 -4.63 -5.00 10.42
CA THR A 26 -4.76 -6.34 9.80
C THR A 26 -5.73 -7.23 10.56
N ARG A 27 -5.96 -6.94 11.86
CA ARG A 27 -6.97 -7.61 12.69
C ARG A 27 -8.42 -7.27 12.33
N TYR A 28 -8.66 -6.16 11.62
CA TYR A 28 -9.99 -5.66 11.26
C TYR A 28 -10.18 -5.57 9.75
N LEU A 29 -9.12 -5.28 9.02
CA LEU A 29 -9.10 -5.05 7.60
C LEU A 29 -8.12 -6.04 6.97
N ARG A 30 -8.64 -6.95 6.16
CA ARG A 30 -7.83 -7.96 5.47
C ARG A 30 -7.82 -7.68 3.99
N LEU A 31 -6.63 -7.62 3.41
CA LEU A 31 -6.44 -7.26 2.01
C LEU A 31 -6.06 -8.50 1.20
N GLU A 32 -6.81 -8.78 0.14
CA GLU A 32 -6.47 -9.75 -0.90
C GLU A 32 -6.32 -9.01 -2.22
N TRP A 33 -5.25 -9.31 -2.94
CA TRP A 33 -4.96 -8.64 -4.21
C TRP A 33 -4.12 -9.50 -5.13
N GLU A 34 -4.22 -9.20 -6.41
CA GLU A 34 -3.43 -9.79 -7.48
C GLU A 34 -2.98 -8.71 -8.47
N VAL A 35 -2.03 -9.07 -9.33
CA VAL A 35 -1.61 -8.21 -10.44
C VAL A 35 -2.02 -8.88 -11.74
N SER A 36 -2.68 -8.10 -12.60
CA SER A 36 -3.04 -8.50 -13.95
C SER A 36 -2.48 -7.50 -14.97
N GLN A 37 -2.52 -7.86 -16.24
CA GLN A 37 -2.26 -6.92 -17.32
C GLN A 37 -3.56 -6.24 -17.72
N GLY A 38 -3.60 -4.92 -17.55
CA GLY A 38 -4.68 -4.08 -18.00
C GLY A 38 -4.66 -3.84 -19.51
N ARG A 39 -5.68 -3.14 -19.99
CA ARG A 39 -5.75 -2.70 -21.39
C ARG A 39 -4.54 -1.83 -21.72
N ARG A 40 -3.95 -2.00 -22.90
CA ARG A 40 -2.74 -1.27 -23.36
C ARG A 40 -1.44 -1.57 -22.58
N GLY A 41 -1.39 -2.69 -21.86
CA GLY A 41 -0.14 -3.25 -21.30
C GLY A 41 0.30 -2.65 -19.97
N HIS A 42 -0.54 -1.84 -19.33
CA HIS A 42 -0.29 -1.35 -17.97
C HIS A 42 -0.46 -2.49 -16.97
N ALA A 43 0.37 -2.56 -15.93
CA ALA A 43 0.09 -3.44 -14.81
C ALA A 43 -1.09 -2.88 -14.00
N VAL A 44 -2.03 -3.73 -13.62
CA VAL A 44 -3.19 -3.38 -12.82
C VAL A 44 -3.19 -4.22 -11.57
N VAL A 45 -3.31 -3.58 -10.41
CA VAL A 45 -3.52 -4.25 -9.13
C VAL A 45 -5.00 -4.20 -8.81
N SER A 46 -5.62 -5.35 -8.60
CA SER A 46 -7.03 -5.47 -8.26
C SER A 46 -7.24 -6.42 -7.11
N GLY A 47 -8.35 -6.26 -6.40
CA GLY A 47 -8.65 -7.16 -5.30
C GLY A 47 -9.79 -6.69 -4.41
N TYR A 48 -9.81 -7.21 -3.19
CA TYR A 48 -10.82 -6.93 -2.19
C TYR A 48 -10.18 -6.49 -0.87
N LEU A 49 -10.76 -5.45 -0.28
CA LEU A 49 -10.58 -5.16 1.15
C LEU A 49 -11.77 -5.74 1.90
N TYR A 50 -11.51 -6.67 2.80
CA TYR A 50 -12.47 -7.23 3.73
C TYR A 50 -12.46 -6.42 5.02
N ASN A 51 -13.64 -6.22 5.59
CA ASN A 51 -13.84 -5.59 6.87
C ASN A 51 -14.46 -6.60 7.84
N ASP A 52 -13.62 -7.13 8.72
CA ASP A 52 -14.01 -8.08 9.76
C ASP A 52 -14.49 -7.35 11.04
N TYR A 53 -14.59 -6.01 11.00
CA TYR A 53 -15.08 -5.18 12.10
C TYR A 53 -16.57 -4.82 11.96
N GLY A 54 -17.18 -4.42 13.08
CA GLY A 54 -18.61 -4.13 13.19
C GLY A 54 -19.05 -2.75 12.69
N LEU A 55 -18.10 -1.87 12.31
CA LEU A 55 -18.39 -0.54 11.77
C LEU A 55 -17.98 -0.45 10.30
N PRO A 56 -18.66 0.35 9.46
CA PRO A 56 -18.24 0.58 8.08
C PRO A 56 -16.89 1.30 8.05
N ALA A 57 -15.97 0.84 7.20
CA ALA A 57 -14.75 1.59 6.88
C ALA A 57 -15.02 2.54 5.72
N VAL A 58 -14.66 3.81 5.87
CA VAL A 58 -14.87 4.86 4.87
C VAL A 58 -13.56 5.59 4.56
N ARG A 59 -13.55 6.36 3.45
CA ARG A 59 -12.39 7.12 2.99
C ARG A 59 -11.11 6.27 2.89
N VAL A 60 -11.26 5.01 2.51
CA VAL A 60 -10.15 4.07 2.48
C VAL A 60 -9.17 4.45 1.37
N GLN A 61 -7.90 4.53 1.74
CA GLN A 61 -6.77 4.74 0.84
C GLN A 61 -5.81 3.56 0.97
N LEU A 62 -5.47 2.96 -0.17
CA LEU A 62 -4.46 1.93 -0.29
C LEU A 62 -3.21 2.55 -0.91
N ARG A 63 -2.04 2.26 -0.34
CA ARG A 63 -0.75 2.55 -0.96
C ARG A 63 -0.34 1.34 -1.79
N VAL A 64 -0.05 1.57 -3.05
CA VAL A 64 0.42 0.54 -3.99
C VAL A 64 1.83 0.88 -4.44
N GLU A 65 2.78 0.04 -4.09
CA GLU A 65 4.20 0.19 -4.44
C GLU A 65 4.58 -0.82 -5.53
N VAL A 66 5.36 -0.36 -6.51
CA VAL A 66 6.01 -1.20 -7.52
C VAL A 66 7.46 -1.39 -7.12
N LEU A 67 7.90 -2.64 -7.06
CA LEU A 67 9.23 -3.02 -6.62
C LEU A 67 10.11 -3.47 -7.79
N ASP A 68 11.40 -3.18 -7.74
CA ASP A 68 12.39 -3.81 -8.60
C ASP A 68 12.83 -5.19 -8.07
N ALA A 69 13.76 -5.83 -8.79
CA ALA A 69 14.24 -7.17 -8.44
C ALA A 69 15.03 -7.22 -7.12
N SER A 70 15.50 -6.08 -6.60
CA SER A 70 16.14 -5.97 -5.29
C SER A 70 15.14 -5.73 -4.15
N GLY A 71 13.85 -5.55 -4.48
CA GLY A 71 12.80 -5.23 -3.52
C GLY A 71 12.68 -3.73 -3.20
N GLN A 72 13.38 -2.86 -3.94
CA GLN A 72 13.28 -1.41 -3.76
C GLN A 72 12.05 -0.85 -4.45
N THR A 73 11.33 0.06 -3.78
CA THR A 73 10.22 0.80 -4.37
C THR A 73 10.71 1.73 -5.48
N VAL A 74 10.24 1.50 -6.71
CA VAL A 74 10.58 2.28 -7.92
C VAL A 74 9.40 3.09 -8.47
N SER A 75 8.20 2.88 -7.93
CA SER A 75 7.00 3.70 -8.17
C SER A 75 5.99 3.47 -7.05
N GLU A 76 5.17 4.48 -6.78
CA GLU A 76 4.11 4.44 -5.79
C GLU A 76 2.86 5.12 -6.36
N THR A 77 1.69 4.59 -6.06
CA THR A 77 0.40 5.23 -6.33
C THR A 77 -0.58 5.00 -5.17
N THR A 78 -1.56 5.88 -5.03
CA THR A 78 -2.66 5.73 -4.07
C THR A 78 -3.90 5.24 -4.81
N ALA A 79 -4.46 4.11 -4.37
CA ALA A 79 -5.77 3.63 -4.81
C ALA A 79 -6.83 3.99 -3.78
N TYR A 80 -8.00 4.39 -4.23
CA TYR A 80 -9.14 4.68 -3.37
C TYR A 80 -10.16 3.55 -3.49
N ILE A 81 -10.83 3.25 -2.38
CA ILE A 81 -12.08 2.49 -2.44
C ILE A 81 -13.21 3.51 -2.46
N ASP A 82 -13.85 3.65 -3.63
CA ASP A 82 -14.85 4.69 -3.91
C ASP A 82 -16.19 4.51 -3.17
N ARG A 83 -16.28 3.46 -2.35
CA ARG A 83 -17.44 3.08 -1.56
C ARG A 83 -17.00 2.75 -0.14
N GLU A 84 -17.94 2.73 0.79
CA GLU A 84 -17.68 2.16 2.11
C GLU A 84 -17.38 0.65 2.01
N VAL A 85 -16.56 0.15 2.94
CA VAL A 85 -16.41 -1.28 3.17
C VAL A 85 -17.39 -1.65 4.29
N PRO A 86 -18.50 -2.33 3.98
CA PRO A 86 -19.54 -2.59 4.96
C PRO A 86 -19.02 -3.47 6.11
N PRO A 87 -19.63 -3.39 7.31
CA PRO A 87 -19.33 -4.29 8.42
C PRO A 87 -19.43 -5.76 7.99
N LEU A 88 -18.46 -6.58 8.42
CA LEU A 88 -18.41 -8.02 8.12
C LEU A 88 -18.52 -8.34 6.60
N GLY A 89 -18.05 -7.42 5.75
CA GLY A 89 -18.19 -7.47 4.31
C GLY A 89 -16.91 -7.14 3.56
N ARG A 90 -17.02 -6.79 2.26
CA ARG A 90 -15.86 -6.44 1.43
C ARG A 90 -16.19 -5.43 0.34
N ALA A 91 -15.17 -4.72 -0.13
CA ALA A 91 -15.25 -3.84 -1.28
C ALA A 91 -14.14 -4.16 -2.29
N TYR A 92 -14.49 -4.11 -3.58
CA TYR A 92 -13.54 -4.26 -4.68
C TYR A 92 -12.75 -2.96 -4.89
N PHE A 93 -11.50 -3.09 -5.29
CA PHE A 93 -10.68 -1.97 -5.76
C PHE A 93 -9.85 -2.37 -6.98
N GLU A 94 -9.45 -1.35 -7.75
CA GLU A 94 -8.52 -1.49 -8.86
C GLU A 94 -7.60 -0.27 -8.92
N ALA A 95 -6.33 -0.50 -9.25
CA ALA A 95 -5.32 0.53 -9.39
C ALA A 95 -4.49 0.27 -10.65
N SER A 96 -4.59 1.17 -11.63
CA SER A 96 -3.67 1.18 -12.77
C SER A 96 -2.31 1.73 -12.33
N LEU A 97 -1.26 0.98 -12.62
CA LEU A 97 0.09 1.36 -12.23
C LEU A 97 0.78 2.18 -13.34
N PRO A 98 1.55 3.23 -12.97
CA PRO A 98 2.31 4.02 -13.94
C PRO A 98 3.36 3.19 -14.69
N ARG A 99 3.83 2.08 -14.09
CA ARG A 99 4.81 1.15 -14.66
C ARG A 99 4.67 -0.25 -14.05
N ALA A 100 5.15 -1.25 -14.79
CA ALA A 100 5.35 -2.60 -14.24
C ALA A 100 6.67 -2.70 -13.46
N GLY A 101 6.78 -3.71 -12.59
CA GLY A 101 7.95 -4.03 -11.79
C GLY A 101 8.15 -5.53 -11.64
N ALA A 102 9.16 -5.93 -10.86
CA ALA A 102 9.43 -7.33 -10.54
C ALA A 102 8.57 -7.83 -9.36
N GLY A 103 8.05 -6.91 -8.54
CA GLY A 103 7.17 -7.21 -7.42
C GLY A 103 6.28 -6.03 -7.07
N TYR A 104 5.35 -6.25 -6.15
CA TYR A 104 4.34 -5.28 -5.75
C TYR A 104 4.06 -5.38 -4.25
N ARG A 105 3.74 -4.26 -3.61
CA ARG A 105 3.24 -4.22 -2.24
C ARG A 105 1.99 -3.39 -2.18
N VAL A 106 0.98 -3.87 -1.46
CA VAL A 106 -0.25 -3.11 -1.20
C VAL A 106 -0.50 -3.06 0.29
N THR A 107 -0.72 -1.86 0.82
CA THR A 107 -1.00 -1.62 2.23
C THR A 107 -2.18 -0.67 2.40
N VAL A 108 -2.93 -0.82 3.49
CA VAL A 108 -3.92 0.19 3.89
C VAL A 108 -3.15 1.37 4.47
N ASN A 109 -3.20 2.52 3.80
CA ASN A 109 -2.51 3.73 4.20
C ASN A 109 -3.35 4.60 5.13
N TYR A 110 -4.65 4.67 4.86
CA TYR A 110 -5.61 5.48 5.63
C TYR A 110 -7.02 4.91 5.51
N PHE A 111 -7.83 5.09 6.55
CA PHE A 111 -9.27 4.90 6.55
C PHE A 111 -9.87 5.58 7.79
N ASP A 112 -11.19 5.71 7.81
CA ASP A 112 -11.97 6.11 8.98
C ASP A 112 -13.03 5.05 9.29
N TRP A 113 -13.41 4.92 10.56
CA TRP A 113 -14.62 4.18 10.94
C TRP A 113 -15.82 5.13 10.94
N LEU A 114 -16.89 4.76 10.25
CA LEU A 114 -18.14 5.47 10.37
C LEU A 114 -18.87 5.03 11.63
N MET A 115 -18.78 5.83 12.70
CA MET A 115 -19.66 5.65 13.86
C MET A 115 -21.05 6.17 13.52
N ILE A 116 -22.07 5.31 13.62
CA ILE A 116 -23.48 5.72 13.49
C ILE A 116 -23.89 6.32 14.85
N PRO A 117 -24.22 7.62 14.94
CA PRO A 117 -24.65 8.20 16.21
C PRO A 117 -25.96 7.54 16.67
N GLY A 118 -25.97 6.97 17.90
CA GLY A 118 -27.17 6.44 18.54
C GLY A 118 -27.26 4.92 18.73
N SER A 119 -26.21 4.15 18.43
CA SER A 119 -26.18 2.69 18.64
C SER A 119 -25.62 2.27 20.02
N GLY A 120 -26.01 2.98 21.09
CA GLY A 120 -25.63 2.69 22.48
C GLY A 120 -26.82 2.38 23.35
#